data_AF-A0AAN8F4G8-F1
#
_entry.id   AF-A0AAN8F4G8-F1
#
_cell.length_a   1.000
_cell.length_b   1.000
_cell.length_c   1.000
_cell.angle_alpha   90.00
_cell.angle_beta   90.00
_cell.angle_gamma   90.00
#
_symmetry.space_group_name_H-M   'P 1'
#
loop_
_entity.id
_entity.type
_entity.pdbx_description
1 polymer ?
#
loop_
_entity_poly.entity_id
_entity_poly.type
_entity_poly.pdbx_seq_one_letter_code
_entity_poly.pdbx_strand_id
1 'polypeptide(L)'
;MYSYYFLRSMKISVPGFVAKFITTLQILQFVISASSGHTLAIFHIAGVPCDFDDNIFIPVIFMDATYLILFINFFLKSYVLGGGKAKYQSVQSKSKKTN
;
A
#
# COMPACT_ATOMS: atom_id res chain seq x y z
N MET A 1 -7.79 2.18 6.94
CA MET A 1 -8.15 2.58 5.55
C MET A 1 -9.62 3.01 5.44
N TYR A 2 -10.58 2.14 5.77
CA TYR A 2 -12.02 2.37 5.53
C TYR A 2 -12.59 3.65 6.15
N SER A 3 -12.23 3.98 7.40
CA SER A 3 -12.70 5.19 8.08
C SER A 3 -12.28 6.48 7.36
N TYR A 4 -11.13 6.48 6.68
CA TYR A 4 -10.68 7.64 5.89
C TYR A 4 -11.54 7.86 4.65
N TYR A 5 -11.89 6.80 3.93
CA TYR A 5 -12.77 6.90 2.77
C TYR A 5 -14.19 7.28 3.18
N PHE A 6 -14.66 6.80 4.32
CA PHE A 6 -15.94 7.20 4.91
C PHE A 6 -16.00 8.71 5.19
N LEU A 7 -15.04 9.25 5.95
CA LEU A 7 -14.99 10.68 6.25
C LEU A 7 -14.85 11.55 4.98
N ARG A 8 -14.11 11.06 3.98
CA ARG A 8 -13.97 11.74 2.70
C ARG A 8 -15.25 11.73 1.87
N SER A 9 -16.06 10.67 1.96
CA SER A 9 -17.38 10.61 1.34
C SER A 9 -18.38 11.60 1.94
N MET A 10 -18.19 11.95 3.22
CA MET A 10 -18.95 12.98 3.93
C MET A 10 -18.47 14.42 3.64
N LYS A 11 -17.63 14.63 2.60
CA LYS A 11 -17.01 15.92 2.24
C LYS A 11 -16.17 16.58 3.34
N ILE A 12 -15.78 15.84 4.38
CA ILE A 12 -14.86 16.35 5.40
C ILE A 12 -13.45 16.43 4.81
N SER A 13 -12.82 17.60 4.93
CA SER A 13 -11.47 17.86 4.42
C SER A 13 -10.42 17.17 5.31
N VAL A 14 -10.16 15.90 5.04
CA VAL A 14 -9.15 15.14 5.78
C VAL A 14 -7.74 15.58 5.34
N PRO A 15 -6.85 15.99 6.25
CA PRO A 15 -5.50 16.43 5.91
C PRO A 15 -4.69 15.30 5.27
N GLY A 16 -3.92 15.63 4.23
CA GLY A 16 -3.14 14.65 3.44
C GLY A 16 -2.09 13.86 4.23
N PHE A 17 -1.76 14.27 5.45
CA PHE A 17 -0.94 13.51 6.38
C PHE A 17 -1.60 12.21 6.83
N VAL A 18 -2.93 12.19 6.99
CA VAL A 18 -3.68 10.97 7.37
C VAL A 18 -3.58 9.91 6.27
N ALA A 19 -3.64 10.34 5.00
CA ALA A 19 -3.45 9.44 3.87
C ALA A 19 -2.04 8.81 3.85
N LYS A 20 -1.00 9.59 4.18
CA LYS A 20 0.39 9.10 4.35
C LYS A 20 0.46 8.06 5.45
N PHE A 21 -0.10 8.37 6.62
CA PHE A 21 -0.06 7.47 7.77
C PHE A 21 -0.73 6.13 7.46
N ILE A 22 -1.88 6.16 6.79
CA ILE A 22 -2.59 4.94 6.37
C ILE A 22 -1.74 4.10 5.41
N THR A 23 -1.13 4.71 4.40
CA THR A 23 -0.26 3.96 3.46
C THR A 23 0.99 3.42 4.13
N THR A 24 1.58 4.14 5.09
CA THR A 24 2.72 3.64 5.89
C THR A 24 2.32 2.43 6.74
N LEU A 25 1.17 2.49 7.43
CA LEU A 25 0.66 1.35 8.20
C LEU A 25 0.35 0.15 7.30
N GLN A 26 -0.15 0.39 6.09
CA GLN A 26 -0.49 -0.65 5.13
C GLN A 26 0.76 -1.36 4.57
N ILE A 27 1.84 -0.61 4.30
CA ILE A 27 3.15 -1.17 3.96
C ILE A 27 3.72 -1.98 5.13
N LEU A 28 3.62 -1.46 6.36
CA LEU A 28 4.08 -2.16 7.56
C LEU A 28 3.34 -3.49 7.74
N GLN A 29 2.02 -3.52 7.51
CA GLN A 29 1.23 -4.75 7.55
C GLN A 29 1.74 -5.81 6.56
N PHE A 30 2.06 -5.42 5.32
CA PHE A 30 2.62 -6.35 4.34
C PHE A 30 4.00 -6.89 4.73
N VAL A 31 4.86 -6.05 5.33
CA VAL A 31 6.18 -6.48 5.82
C VAL A 31 6.04 -7.51 6.96
N ILE A 32 5.11 -7.26 7.89
CA ILE A 32 4.81 -8.21 8.98
C ILE A 32 4.26 -9.52 8.38
N SER A 33 3.33 -9.45 7.45
CA SER A 33 2.77 -10.61 6.74
C SER A 33 3.86 -11.46 6.07
N ALA A 34 4.80 -10.83 5.37
CA ALA A 34 5.94 -11.52 4.74
C ALA A 34 6.85 -12.21 5.77
N SER A 35 7.12 -11.57 6.92
CA SER A 35 7.94 -12.16 7.99
C SER A 35 7.26 -13.37 8.65
N SER A 36 5.94 -13.30 8.83
CA SER A 36 5.13 -14.40 9.33
C SER A 36 5.11 -15.57 8.33
N GLY A 37 4.97 -15.28 7.02
CA GLY A 37 5.06 -16.29 5.96
C GLY A 37 6.41 -17.01 5.94
N HIS A 38 7.52 -16.28 6.09
CA HIS A 38 8.85 -16.88 6.17
C HIS A 38 9.00 -17.82 7.39
N THR A 39 8.51 -17.39 8.55
CA THR A 39 8.50 -18.20 9.78
C THR A 39 7.68 -19.48 9.58
N LEU A 40 6.55 -19.37 8.90
CA LEU A 40 5.68 -20.48 8.60
C LEU A 40 6.32 -21.49 7.63
N ALA A 41 7.06 -21.02 6.63
CA ALA A 41 7.82 -21.87 5.72
C ALA A 41 8.91 -22.68 6.46
N ILE A 42 9.57 -22.08 7.46
CA ILE A 42 10.52 -22.80 8.32
C ILE A 42 9.82 -23.89 9.13
N PHE A 43 8.67 -23.59 9.73
CA PHE A 43 7.91 -24.59 10.49
C PHE A 43 7.40 -25.75 9.62
N HIS A 44 7.01 -25.47 8.38
CA HIS A 44 6.62 -26.48 7.40
C HIS A 44 7.80 -27.41 7.05
N ILE A 45 8.99 -26.85 6.79
CA ILE A 45 10.20 -27.66 6.55
C ILE A 45 10.62 -28.46 7.79
N ALA A 46 10.39 -27.91 8.99
CA ALA A 46 10.67 -28.57 10.26
C ALA A 46 9.67 -29.70 10.61
N GLY A 47 8.65 -29.93 9.77
CA GLY A 47 7.68 -31.02 9.96
C GLY A 47 6.71 -30.81 11.13
N VAL A 48 6.55 -29.56 11.60
CA VAL A 48 5.56 -29.23 12.62
C VAL A 48 4.17 -29.28 11.98
N PRO A 49 3.18 -29.96 12.59
CA PRO A 49 1.83 -30.03 12.03
C PRO A 49 1.19 -28.64 12.04
N CYS A 50 1.16 -28.01 10.88
CA CYS A 50 0.48 -26.75 10.63
C CYS A 50 -0.64 -26.99 9.61
N ASP A 51 -1.82 -26.46 9.89
CA ASP A 51 -3.02 -26.59 9.06
C ASP A 51 -2.98 -25.59 7.88
N PHE A 52 -1.94 -25.71 7.05
CA PHE A 52 -1.66 -24.80 5.94
C PHE A 52 -1.63 -25.55 4.61
N ASP A 53 -2.45 -25.06 3.68
CA ASP A 53 -2.51 -25.58 2.31
C ASP A 53 -1.54 -24.79 1.42
N ASP A 54 -0.55 -25.49 0.86
CA ASP A 54 0.48 -24.90 0.01
C ASP A 54 -0.11 -24.22 -1.25
N ASN A 55 -1.25 -24.71 -1.75
CA ASN A 55 -1.92 -24.16 -2.92
C ASN A 55 -2.51 -22.77 -2.66
N ILE A 56 -2.79 -22.44 -1.39
CA ILE A 56 -3.29 -21.13 -0.97
C ILE A 56 -2.12 -20.22 -0.59
N PHE A 57 -1.07 -20.77 -0.01
CA PHE A 57 0.08 -20.01 0.47
C PHE A 57 0.85 -19.31 -0.66
N ILE A 58 1.12 -20.01 -1.77
CA ILE A 58 1.84 -19.46 -2.93
C ILE A 58 1.12 -18.22 -3.53
N PRO A 59 -0.18 -18.27 -3.89
CA PRO A 59 -0.86 -17.11 -4.45
C PRO A 59 -1.01 -15.96 -3.45
N VAL A 60 -1.13 -16.24 -2.15
CA VAL A 60 -1.19 -15.20 -1.10
C VAL A 60 0.12 -14.43 -1.02
N ILE A 61 1.27 -15.11 -1.01
CA ILE A 61 2.58 -14.43 -1.01
C ILE A 61 2.78 -13.61 -2.28
N PHE A 62 2.38 -14.15 -3.43
CA PHE A 62 2.49 -13.44 -4.70
C PHE A 62 1.66 -12.14 -4.70
N MET A 63 0.41 -12.21 -4.21
CA MET A 63 -0.45 -11.04 -4.07
C MET A 63 0.15 -10.01 -3.10
N ASP A 64 0.62 -10.43 -1.92
CA ASP A 64 1.24 -9.54 -0.93
C ASP A 64 2.48 -8.83 -1.51
N ALA A 65 3.33 -9.56 -2.23
CA ALA A 65 4.53 -9.00 -2.85
C ALA A 65 4.18 -7.96 -3.94
N THR A 66 3.24 -8.26 -4.83
CA THR A 66 2.83 -7.34 -5.90
C THR A 66 2.17 -6.08 -5.35
N TYR A 67 1.34 -6.20 -4.30
CA TYR A 67 0.77 -5.03 -3.64
C TYR A 67 1.81 -4.21 -2.89
N LEU A 68 2.77 -4.83 -2.20
CA LEU A 68 3.85 -4.09 -1.55
C LEU A 68 4.62 -3.21 -2.56
N ILE A 69 4.96 -3.75 -3.73
CA ILE A 69 5.63 -3.00 -4.81
C ILE A 69 4.77 -1.82 -5.27
N LEU A 70 3.47 -2.06 -5.51
CA LEU A 70 2.53 -1.03 -5.95
C LEU A 70 2.40 0.10 -4.93
N PHE A 71 2.26 -0.25 -3.64
CA PHE A 71 2.12 0.71 -2.56
C PHE A 71 3.41 1.50 -2.31
N ILE A 72 4.59 0.87 -2.43
CA ILE A 72 5.88 1.57 -2.39
C ILE A 72 6.00 2.55 -3.56
N ASN A 73 5.67 2.13 -4.78
CA ASN A 73 5.69 3.02 -5.95
C ASN A 73 4.74 4.21 -5.76
N PHE A 74 3.53 3.95 -5.28
CA PHE A 74 2.55 4.98 -4.95
C PHE A 74 3.06 5.93 -3.86
N PHE A 75 3.69 5.41 -2.80
CA PHE A 75 4.22 6.19 -1.70
C PHE A 75 5.36 7.11 -2.15
N LEU A 76 6.32 6.57 -2.92
CA LEU A 76 7.43 7.34 -3.50
C LEU A 76 6.90 8.46 -4.40
N LYS A 77 5.97 8.13 -5.31
CA LYS A 77 5.44 9.10 -6.27
C LYS A 77 4.57 10.18 -5.61
N SER A 78 3.73 9.80 -4.64
CA SER A 78 2.77 10.72 -4.02
C SER A 78 3.40 11.58 -2.93
N TYR A 79 4.40 11.05 -2.21
CA TYR A 79 4.88 11.67 -0.96
C TYR A 79 6.36 12.05 -0.96
N VAL A 80 7.23 11.31 -1.65
CA VAL A 80 8.68 11.58 -1.69
C VAL A 80 9.03 12.48 -2.87
N LEU A 81 8.55 12.16 -4.07
CA LEU A 81 8.84 12.90 -5.30
C LEU A 81 7.94 14.13 -5.51
N GLY A 82 7.10 14.49 -4.53
CA GLY A 82 6.18 15.64 -4.63
C GLY A 82 5.15 15.54 -5.77
N GLY A 83 4.97 14.35 -6.36
CA GLY A 83 4.29 14.13 -7.63
C GLY A 83 2.82 14.53 -7.65
N GLY A 84 2.17 14.64 -6.48
CA GLY A 84 0.81 15.18 -6.37
C GLY A 84 0.73 16.68 -6.68
N LYS A 85 1.68 17.50 -6.19
CA LYS A 85 1.70 18.95 -6.45
C LYS A 85 2.29 19.27 -7.81
N ALA A 86 3.37 18.60 -8.22
CA ALA A 86 4.00 18.83 -9.53
C ALA A 86 3.07 18.48 -10.70
N LYS A 87 2.28 17.39 -10.59
CA LYS A 87 1.28 17.02 -11.59
C LYS A 87 0.09 18.00 -11.63
N TYR A 88 -0.35 18.52 -10.48
CA TYR A 88 -1.42 19.52 -10.43
C TYR A 88 -0.97 20.87 -11.01
N GLN A 89 0.27 21.27 -10.73
CA GLN A 89 0.86 22.50 -11.26
C GLN A 89 1.08 22.43 -12.78
N SER A 90 1.48 21.27 -13.33
CA SER A 90 1.64 21.11 -14.78
C SER A 90 0.30 21.07 -15.54
N VAL A 91 -0.76 20.56 -14.91
CA VAL A 91 -2.12 20.63 -15.46
C VAL A 91 -2.64 22.08 -15.44
N GLN A 92 -2.45 22.83 -14.35
CA GLN A 92 -2.79 24.26 -14.31
C GLN A 92 -1.99 25.09 -15.32
N SER A 93 -0.68 24.83 -15.49
CA SER A 93 0.14 25.59 -16.43
C SER A 93 -0.22 25.31 -17.90
N LYS A 94 -0.67 24.09 -18.24
CA LYS A 94 -1.21 23.77 -19.56
C LYS A 94 -2.52 24.51 -19.82
N SER A 95 -3.45 24.51 -18.85
CA SER A 95 -4.74 25.21 -18.98
C SER A 95 -4.61 26.73 -19.13
N LYS A 96 -3.55 27.32 -18.58
CA LYS A 96 -3.27 28.76 -18.68
C LYS A 96 -2.58 29.17 -19.99
N LYS A 97 -2.03 28.22 -20.76
CA LYS A 97 -1.43 28.46 -22.08
C LYS A 97 -2.40 28.30 -23.25
N THR A 98 -3.60 27.79 -22.98
CA THR A 98 -4.65 27.53 -23.99
C THR A 98 -5.82 28.53 -23.90
N ASN A 99 -5.71 29.53 -23.01
CA ASN A 99 -6.57 30.71 -22.99
C ASN A 99 -5.80 31.94 -23.47
#